data_AF-A0A9J6Q1U5-F1
#
_entry.id   AF-A0A9J6Q1U5-F1
#
_cell.length_a   1.000
_cell.length_b   1.000
_cell.length_c   1.000
_cell.angle_alpha   90.00
_cell.angle_beta   90.00
_cell.angle_gamma   90.00
#
_symmetry.space_group_name_H-M   'P 1'
#
loop_
_entity.id
_entity.type
_entity.pdbx_description
1 polymer ?
#
loop_
_entity_poly.entity_id
_entity_poly.type
_entity_poly.pdbx_seq_one_letter_code
_entity_poly.pdbx_strand_id
1 'polypeptide(L)' 'MRYSRVKPDFSYLTALSGEVLKTTRVDKGASMALNNINGRPHLAISASGVVRSWQYDSYCCHCASNF' A
#
# COMPACT_ATOMS: atom_id res chain seq x y z
N MET A 1 -29.12 -17.99 -17.11
CA MET A 1 -27.77 -18.22 -16.52
C MET A 1 -27.40 -16.99 -15.71
N ARG A 2 -27.31 -17.09 -14.37
CA ARG A 2 -26.88 -15.97 -13.52
C ARG A 2 -25.35 -16.02 -13.43
N TYR A 3 -24.67 -14.97 -13.89
CA TYR A 3 -23.24 -14.78 -13.64
C TYR A 3 -23.07 -14.47 -12.15
N SER A 4 -22.82 -15.48 -11.31
CA SER A 4 -22.35 -15.22 -9.96
C SER A 4 -20.92 -14.70 -10.10
N ARG A 5 -20.72 -13.39 -9.94
CA ARG A 5 -19.37 -12.83 -9.76
C ARG A 5 -18.78 -13.48 -8.52
N VAL A 6 -17.86 -14.43 -8.73
CA VAL A 6 -16.99 -14.92 -7.66
C VAL A 6 -16.15 -13.73 -7.21
N LYS A 7 -16.34 -13.30 -5.97
CA LYS A 7 -15.48 -12.28 -5.37
C LYS A 7 -14.16 -12.98 -5.02
N PRO A 8 -13.01 -12.53 -5.54
CA PRO A 8 -11.74 -13.15 -5.19
C PRO A 8 -11.39 -12.85 -3.74
N ASP A 9 -10.81 -13.84 -3.05
CA ASP A 9 -10.36 -13.71 -1.66
C ASP A 9 -9.24 -12.67 -1.50
N PHE A 10 -8.52 -12.42 -2.59
CA PHE A 10 -7.37 -11.55 -2.67
C PHE A 10 -7.43 -10.71 -3.97
N SER A 11 -7.18 -9.40 -3.88
CA SER A 11 -7.00 -8.53 -5.06
C SER A 11 -5.96 -7.44 -4.85
N TYR A 12 -5.31 -7.03 -5.94
CA TYR A 12 -4.33 -5.96 -5.99
C TYR A 12 -4.85 -4.78 -6.83
N LEU A 13 -4.45 -3.57 -6.44
CA LEU A 13 -4.41 -2.42 -7.34
C LEU A 13 -2.95 -2.04 -7.54
N THR A 14 -2.51 -1.94 -8.78
CA THR A 14 -1.13 -1.61 -9.13
C THR A 14 -1.03 -0.25 -9.83
N ALA A 15 0.09 0.43 -9.65
CA ALA A 15 0.51 1.52 -10.52
C ALA A 15 0.82 0.99 -11.94
N LEU A 16 0.97 1.90 -12.90
CA LEU A 16 1.42 1.55 -14.26
C LEU A 16 2.83 0.95 -14.27
N SER A 17 3.66 1.27 -13.28
CA SER A 17 4.98 0.66 -13.08
C SER A 17 4.92 -0.80 -12.61
N GLY A 18 3.73 -1.31 -12.25
CA GLY A 18 3.54 -2.63 -11.64
C GLY A 18 3.65 -2.64 -10.11
N GLU A 19 3.98 -1.51 -9.48
CA GLU A 19 4.01 -1.39 -8.02
C GLU A 19 2.62 -1.62 -7.42
N VAL A 20 2.51 -2.46 -6.39
CA VAL A 20 1.25 -2.69 -5.67
C VAL A 20 0.95 -1.51 -4.75
N LEU A 21 -0.13 -0.78 -5.03
CA LEU A 21 -0.60 0.35 -4.24
C LEU A 21 -1.64 -0.05 -3.19
N LYS A 22 -2.45 -1.06 -3.48
CA LYS A 22 -3.48 -1.59 -2.57
C LYS A 22 -3.50 -3.10 -2.60
N THR A 23 -3.59 -3.69 -1.42
CA THR A 23 -3.93 -5.09 -1.21
C THR A 23 -5.28 -5.17 -0.52
N THR A 24 -6.23 -5.91 -1.09
CA THR A 24 -7.51 -6.20 -0.45
C THR A 24 -7.62 -7.70 -0.22
N ARG A 25 -7.82 -8.10 1.04
CA ARG A 25 -8.08 -9.48 1.43
C ARG A 25 -9.41 -9.59 2.17
N VAL A 26 -10.07 -10.74 2.02
CA VAL A 26 -11.30 -11.04 2.78
C VAL A 26 -11.03 -11.23 4.27
N ASP A 27 -9.87 -11.80 4.63
CA ASP A 27 -9.50 -12.14 6.01
C ASP A 27 -8.76 -11.01 6.75
N LYS A 28 -8.09 -10.11 6.00
CA LYS A 28 -7.24 -9.04 6.58
C LYS A 28 -7.70 -7.63 6.26
N GLY A 29 -8.79 -7.44 5.52
CA GLY A 29 -9.24 -6.14 5.06
C GLY A 29 -8.33 -5.55 3.98
N ALA A 30 -8.32 -4.23 3.84
CA ALA A 30 -7.58 -3.52 2.80
C ALA A 30 -6.43 -2.68 3.37
N SER A 31 -5.23 -2.84 2.83
CA SER A 31 -4.09 -1.98 3.15
C SER A 31 -3.59 -1.27 1.89
N MET A 32 -2.98 -0.11 2.08
CA MET A 32 -2.36 0.69 1.03
C MET A 32 -0.92 1.01 1.38
N ALA A 33 -0.06 1.07 0.36
CA ALA A 33 1.31 1.51 0.48
C ALA A 33 1.67 2.33 -0.76
N LEU A 34 2.38 3.43 -0.56
CA LEU A 34 2.88 4.30 -1.61
C LEU A 34 4.35 4.57 -1.34
N ASN A 35 5.21 4.16 -2.25
CA ASN A 35 6.62 4.53 -2.21
C ASN A 35 6.84 5.86 -2.95
N ASN A 36 7.90 6.57 -2.58
CA ASN A 36 8.40 7.68 -3.38
C ASN A 36 9.15 7.18 -4.62
N ILE A 37 9.59 8.10 -5.47
CA ILE A 37 10.32 7.81 -6.72
C ILE A 37 11.61 6.98 -6.53
N ASN A 38 12.15 6.92 -5.30
CA ASN A 38 13.33 6.14 -4.96
C ASN A 38 12.97 4.74 -4.41
N GLY A 39 11.71 4.32 -4.48
CA GLY A 39 11.23 3.03 -3.96
C GLY A 39 11.17 2.95 -2.43
N ARG A 40 11.28 4.08 -1.72
CA ARG A 40 11.21 4.12 -0.25
C ARG A 40 9.77 4.41 0.20
N PRO A 41 9.27 3.79 1.30
CA PRO A 41 7.92 4.07 1.80
C PRO A 41 7.69 5.55 2.03
N HIS A 42 6.58 6.09 1.55
CA HIS A 42 6.18 7.47 1.80
C HIS A 42 4.90 7.53 2.64
N LEU A 43 3.93 6.68 2.30
CA LEU A 43 2.65 6.57 3.00
C LEU A 43 2.21 5.11 3.07
N ALA A 44 1.64 4.71 4.20
CA ALA A 44 0.95 3.43 4.32
C ALA A 44 -0.30 3.59 5.18
N ILE A 45 -1.35 2.87 4.81
CA ILE A 45 -2.62 2.81 5.55
C ILE A 45 -2.89 1.35 5.86
N SER A 46 -3.00 1.00 7.14
CA SER A 46 -3.36 -0.35 7.57
C SER A 46 -4.86 -0.63 7.34
N ALA A 47 -5.24 -1.91 7.39
CA ALA A 47 -6.65 -2.30 7.37
C ALA A 47 -7.49 -1.74 8.53
N SER A 48 -6.84 -1.40 9.64
CA SER A 48 -7.47 -0.72 10.78
C SER A 48 -7.53 0.81 10.63
N GLY A 49 -7.07 1.37 9.52
CA GLY A 49 -7.03 2.80 9.28
C GLY A 49 -5.86 3.53 9.91
N VAL A 50 -4.87 2.82 10.47
CA VAL A 50 -3.63 3.45 10.98
C VAL A 50 -2.84 3.99 9.80
N VAL A 51 -2.64 5.30 9.79
CA VAL A 51 -1.82 6.01 8.82
C VAL A 51 -0.38 6.05 9.35
N ARG A 52 0.57 5.68 8.49
CA ARG A 52 2.01 5.86 8.74
C ARG A 52 2.58 6.69 7.60
N SER A 53 3.38 7.69 7.95
CA SER A 53 4.09 8.52 6.99
C SER A 53 5.57 8.53 7.31
N TRP A 54 6.40 8.58 6.26
CA TRP A 54 7.84 8.65 6.40
C TRP A 54 8.35 9.96 5.83
N GLN A 55 9.13 10.65 6.64
CA GLN A 55 9.94 11.78 6.20
C GLN A 55 11.40 11.37 6.19
N TYR A 56 12.09 11.74 5.12
CA TYR A 56 13.49 11.47 4.90
C TYR A 56 14.24 12.78 4.92
N ASP A 57 15.41 12.76 5.55
CA ASP A 57 16.36 13.87 5.42
C ASP A 57 16.86 13.93 3.96
N SER A 58 16.96 15.14 3.43
CA SER A 58 17.56 15.43 2.12
C SER A 58 18.97 14.86 1.97
N TYR A 59 19.71 14.69 3.08
CA TYR A 59 21.11 14.27 3.05
C TYR A 59 21.35 12.82 3.50
N CYS A 60 20.35 12.14 4.04
CA CYS A 60 20.53 10.79 4.58
C CYS A 60 19.71 9.77 3.81
N CYS A 61 20.41 8.94 3.04
CA CYS A 61 19.82 7.88 2.21
C CYS A 61 19.02 6.83 3.02
N HIS A 62 19.23 6.75 4.35
CA HIS A 62 18.69 5.70 5.23
C HIS A 62 18.01 6.19 6.53
N CYS A 63 17.84 7.49 6.73
CA CYS A 63 17.22 8.02 7.94
C CYS A 63 15.73 8.29 7.70
N ALA A 64 14.85 7.40 8.16
CA ALA A 64 13.41 7.61 8.10
C ALA A 64 12.87 7.88 9.51
N SER A 65 12.19 9.00 9.71
CA SER A 65 11.48 9.30 10.96
C SER A 65 10.03 8.82 10.82
N ASN A 66 9.57 7.98 11.76
CA ASN A 66 8.15 7.62 11.87
C ASN A 66 7.46 8.68 12.74
N PHE A 67 6.45 9.35 12.18
CA PHE A 67 5.49 10.16 12.93
C PHE A 67 4.12 9.49 12.95
#